data_AF-A0A1V3Q5L7-F1
#
_entry.id   AF-A0A1V3Q5L7-F1
#
_cell.length_a   1.000
_cell.length_b   1.000
_cell.length_c   1.000
_cell.angle_alpha   90.00
_cell.angle_beta   90.00
_cell.angle_gamma   90.00
#
_symmetry.space_group_name_H-M   'P 1'
#
loop_
_entity.id
_entity.type
_entity.pdbx_description
1 polymer ?
#
loop_
_entity_poly.entity_id
_entity_poly.type
_entity_poly.pdbx_seq_one_letter_code
_entity_poly.pdbx_strand_id
1 'polypeptide(L)'
;MQPAERSITLHGGCHCGALRIEFRTRLPVADIAPRACDCTFCQKHGAAYVSDPAGELRIFVPEPEALRSCRQGSEAALFRLCSRCGVLVAVTFEHDNRLFAAVNARCLDEWAGLASSVPVSPRLLSPEEKKSRWVQLWIPDVELVPGVPPIA
;
A
#
# COMPACT_ATOMS: atom_id res chain seq x y z
N MET A 1 -5.74 -13.84 -30.72
CA MET A 1 -6.87 -13.84 -29.75
C MET A 1 -6.27 -13.67 -28.36
N GLN A 2 -6.16 -12.42 -27.87
CA GLN A 2 -5.60 -12.15 -26.54
C GLN A 2 -6.70 -12.40 -25.50
N PRO A 3 -6.45 -13.18 -24.43
CA PRO A 3 -7.41 -13.28 -23.34
C PRO A 3 -7.52 -11.90 -22.69
N ALA A 4 -8.75 -11.42 -22.51
CA ALA A 4 -9.01 -10.14 -21.84
C ALA A 4 -8.30 -10.12 -20.47
N GLU A 5 -7.43 -9.14 -20.28
CA GLU A 5 -6.74 -8.85 -19.01
C GLU A 5 -7.78 -8.48 -17.95
N ARG A 6 -8.26 -9.47 -17.19
CA ARG A 6 -9.21 -9.24 -16.11
C ARG A 6 -8.45 -8.64 -14.93
N SER A 7 -8.68 -7.35 -14.69
CA SER A 7 -8.29 -6.72 -13.44
C SER A 7 -9.28 -7.10 -12.34
N ILE A 8 -8.78 -7.24 -11.12
CA ILE A 8 -9.56 -7.42 -9.90
C ILE A 8 -9.35 -6.19 -9.01
N THR A 9 -10.34 -5.90 -8.16
CA THR A 9 -10.23 -4.87 -7.13
C THR A 9 -10.22 -5.55 -5.78
N LEU A 10 -9.18 -5.26 -5.00
CA LEU A 10 -9.04 -5.67 -3.61
C LEU A 10 -9.50 -4.53 -2.71
N HIS A 11 -10.41 -4.83 -1.81
CA HIS A 11 -10.97 -3.85 -0.89
C HIS A 11 -10.29 -3.93 0.48
N GLY A 12 -10.45 -2.88 1.27
CA GLY A 12 -9.96 -2.92 2.64
C GLY A 12 -10.01 -1.57 3.34
N GLY A 13 -9.16 -1.42 4.34
CA GLY A 13 -9.11 -0.20 5.13
C GLY A 13 -8.47 -0.39 6.49
N CYS A 14 -8.62 0.64 7.33
CA CYS A 14 -8.21 0.56 8.72
C CYS A 14 -9.26 -0.19 9.56
N HIS A 15 -8.86 -0.62 10.77
CA HIS A 15 -9.73 -1.35 11.70
C HIS A 15 -11.06 -0.64 12.01
N CYS A 16 -11.04 0.67 12.28
CA CYS A 16 -12.24 1.43 12.62
C CYS A 16 -13.11 1.82 11.40
N GLY A 17 -12.71 1.44 10.19
CA GLY A 17 -13.43 1.74 8.95
C GLY A 17 -13.37 3.20 8.47
N ALA A 18 -12.69 4.09 9.19
CA ALA A 18 -12.55 5.50 8.81
C ALA A 18 -11.76 5.68 7.50
N LEU A 19 -10.69 4.91 7.30
CA LEU A 19 -9.99 4.84 6.02
C LEU A 19 -10.45 3.61 5.25
N ARG A 20 -10.71 3.76 3.95
CA ARG A 20 -11.00 2.66 3.03
C ARG A 20 -10.02 2.64 1.86
N ILE A 21 -9.79 1.46 1.32
CA ILE A 21 -8.84 1.22 0.23
C ILE A 21 -9.54 0.50 -0.90
N GLU A 22 -9.25 0.92 -2.13
CA GLU A 22 -9.46 0.14 -3.35
C GLU A 22 -8.12 -0.02 -4.05
N PHE A 23 -7.63 -1.25 -4.14
CA PHE A 23 -6.42 -1.59 -4.88
C PHE A 23 -6.78 -2.44 -6.10
N ARG A 24 -6.68 -1.85 -7.28
CA ARG A 24 -6.89 -2.55 -8.55
C ARG A 24 -5.58 -3.15 -9.04
N THR A 25 -5.61 -4.42 -9.41
CA THR A 25 -4.43 -5.15 -9.91
C THR A 25 -4.84 -6.16 -10.97
N ARG A 26 -3.88 -6.53 -11.83
CA ARG A 26 -4.03 -7.63 -12.80
C ARG A 26 -3.48 -8.95 -12.27
N LEU A 27 -2.82 -8.93 -11.11
CA LEU A 27 -2.25 -10.10 -10.48
C LEU A 27 -3.37 -10.95 -9.85
N PRO A 28 -3.39 -12.26 -10.07
CA PRO A 28 -4.24 -13.16 -9.30
C PRO A 28 -3.93 -13.03 -7.80
N VAL A 29 -4.96 -13.02 -6.95
CA VAL A 29 -4.78 -12.87 -5.48
C VAL A 29 -3.76 -13.85 -4.92
N ALA A 30 -3.81 -15.11 -5.36
CA ALA A 30 -2.92 -16.18 -4.93
C ALA A 30 -1.45 -16.00 -5.34
N ASP A 31 -1.16 -15.13 -6.33
CA ASP A 31 0.20 -14.85 -6.81
C ASP A 31 0.80 -13.59 -6.17
N ILE A 32 -0.01 -12.81 -5.44
CA ILE A 32 0.45 -11.61 -4.77
C ILE A 32 1.16 -12.03 -3.47
N ALA A 33 2.49 -11.92 -3.47
CA ALA A 33 3.34 -12.20 -2.31
C ALA A 33 3.65 -10.92 -1.50
N PRO A 34 3.10 -10.77 -0.28
CA PRO A 34 3.39 -9.61 0.57
C PRO A 34 4.86 -9.58 0.99
N ARG A 35 5.50 -8.42 0.87
CA ARG A 35 6.89 -8.21 1.28
C ARG A 35 6.93 -7.73 2.73
N ALA A 36 7.26 -8.62 3.65
CA ALA A 36 7.36 -8.35 5.09
C ALA A 36 8.67 -7.61 5.39
N CYS A 37 8.58 -6.30 5.58
CA CYS A 37 9.75 -5.47 5.88
C CYS A 37 10.25 -5.74 7.30
N ASP A 38 11.55 -5.99 7.42
CA ASP A 38 12.19 -6.38 8.67
C ASP A 38 12.66 -5.21 9.55
N CYS A 39 12.30 -3.96 9.26
CA CYS A 39 12.64 -2.84 10.14
C CYS A 39 11.72 -2.80 11.37
N THR A 40 12.21 -2.30 12.50
CA THR A 40 11.46 -2.29 13.77
C THR A 40 10.09 -1.63 13.66
N PHE A 41 9.96 -0.55 12.89
CA PHE A 41 8.68 0.13 12.68
C PHE A 41 7.68 -0.79 11.95
N CYS A 42 8.09 -1.39 10.84
CA CYS A 42 7.23 -2.30 10.07
C CYS A 42 6.89 -3.56 10.87
N GLN A 43 7.84 -4.13 11.61
CA GLN A 43 7.58 -5.29 12.48
C GLN A 43 6.54 -4.97 13.56
N LYS A 44 6.66 -3.83 14.26
CA LYS A 44 5.70 -3.43 15.31
C LYS A 44 4.30 -3.14 14.77
N HIS A 45 4.19 -2.67 13.53
CA HIS A 45 2.90 -2.48 12.86
C HIS A 45 2.40 -3.72 12.13
N GLY A 46 3.17 -4.81 12.13
CA GLY A 46 2.87 -5.96 11.29
C GLY A 46 2.70 -5.56 9.81
N ALA A 47 3.58 -4.75 9.26
CA ALA A 47 3.48 -4.35 7.87
C ALA A 47 4.05 -5.42 6.94
N ALA A 48 3.25 -5.88 5.99
CA ALA A 48 3.70 -6.67 4.84
C ALA A 48 3.13 -6.03 3.58
N TYR A 49 3.99 -5.51 2.72
CA TYR A 49 3.54 -4.62 1.65
C TYR A 49 3.29 -5.36 0.34
N VAL A 50 2.18 -5.04 -0.30
CA VAL A 50 1.84 -5.45 -1.67
C VAL A 50 1.81 -4.23 -2.58
N SER A 51 2.18 -4.44 -3.84
CA SER A 51 2.11 -3.44 -4.89
C SER A 51 2.13 -4.12 -6.25
N ASP A 52 1.62 -3.42 -7.25
CA ASP A 52 1.64 -3.82 -8.66
C ASP A 52 2.04 -2.57 -9.47
N PRO A 53 3.13 -2.59 -10.25
CA PRO A 53 3.53 -1.46 -11.09
C PRO A 53 2.53 -1.16 -12.22
N ALA A 54 1.58 -2.06 -12.50
CA ALA A 54 0.44 -1.85 -13.40
C ALA A 54 -0.88 -1.63 -12.66
N GLY A 55 -0.85 -1.45 -11.33
CA GLY A 55 -2.02 -1.27 -10.49
C GLY A 55 -2.45 0.18 -10.28
N GLU A 56 -3.61 0.34 -9.65
CA GLU A 56 -4.19 1.62 -9.26
C GLU A 56 -4.61 1.55 -7.79
N LEU A 57 -4.39 2.61 -7.01
CA LEU A 57 -4.73 2.68 -5.60
C LEU A 57 -5.57 3.93 -5.30
N ARG A 58 -6.73 3.73 -4.70
CA ARG A 58 -7.49 4.80 -4.04
C ARG A 58 -7.51 4.58 -2.54
N ILE A 59 -7.18 5.64 -1.80
CA ILE A 59 -7.36 5.68 -0.35
C ILE A 59 -8.43 6.72 -0.05
N PHE A 60 -9.58 6.27 0.44
CA PHE A 60 -10.69 7.13 0.82
C PHE A 60 -10.46 7.67 2.22
N VAL A 61 -10.51 8.99 2.34
CA VAL A 61 -10.19 9.76 3.53
C VAL A 61 -11.38 10.68 3.81
N PRO A 62 -12.25 10.36 4.79
CA PRO A 62 -13.50 11.07 5.02
C PRO A 62 -13.29 12.52 5.46
N GLU A 63 -12.22 12.76 6.22
CA GLU A 63 -11.76 14.06 6.67
C GLU A 63 -10.22 14.07 6.59
N PRO A 64 -9.57 15.18 6.21
CA PRO A 64 -8.11 15.23 6.07
C PRO A 64 -7.34 14.72 7.29
N GLU A 65 -7.87 14.96 8.49
CA GLU A 65 -7.29 14.58 9.78
C GLU A 65 -7.38 13.07 10.07
N ALA A 66 -8.24 12.33 9.36
CA ALA A 66 -8.33 10.87 9.49
C ALA A 66 -7.04 10.17 9.02
N LEU A 67 -6.29 10.80 8.11
CA LEU A 67 -5.04 10.25 7.57
C LEU A 67 -3.82 10.95 8.18
N ARG A 68 -3.22 10.31 9.17
CA ARG A 68 -1.93 10.72 9.73
C ARG A 68 -0.78 10.23 8.86
N SER A 69 0.26 11.03 8.75
CA SER A 69 1.49 10.65 8.06
C SER A 69 2.71 10.76 8.95
N CYS A 70 3.65 9.83 8.82
CA CYS A 70 4.96 9.93 9.46
C CYS A 70 6.07 9.50 8.50
N ARG A 71 7.28 10.02 8.73
CA ARG A 71 8.50 9.61 8.03
C ARG A 71 9.31 8.73 8.97
N GLN A 72 10.01 7.74 8.41
CA GLN A 72 10.89 6.84 9.15
C GLN A 72 12.12 6.49 8.30
N GLY A 73 13.22 6.07 8.95
CA GLY A 73 14.42 5.62 8.26
C GLY A 73 15.06 6.73 7.44
N SER A 74 15.16 6.57 6.12
CA SER A 74 15.72 7.58 5.22
C SER A 74 14.82 8.80 4.98
N GLU A 75 13.66 8.85 5.65
CA GLU A 75 12.64 9.91 5.57
C GLU A 75 12.05 10.17 4.17
N ALA A 76 12.46 9.41 3.17
CA ALA A 76 12.03 9.57 1.78
C ALA A 76 10.55 9.20 1.57
N ALA A 77 10.06 8.17 2.27
CA ALA A 77 8.67 7.71 2.15
C ALA A 77 7.82 8.19 3.33
N LEU A 78 6.52 8.35 3.06
CA LEU A 78 5.49 8.71 4.03
C LEU A 78 4.64 7.48 4.35
N PHE A 79 4.68 7.05 5.60
CA PHE A 79 3.82 6.00 6.13
C PHE A 79 2.46 6.60 6.46
N ARG A 80 1.39 5.97 5.97
CA ARG A 80 0.00 6.46 6.02
C ARG A 80 -0.78 5.66 7.05
N LEU A 81 -1.17 6.32 8.14
CA LEU A 81 -1.83 5.70 9.28
C LEU A 81 -3.22 6.31 9.51
N CYS A 82 -4.16 5.51 9.98
CA CYS A 82 -5.40 6.04 10.53
C CYS A 82 -5.11 6.78 11.83
N SER A 83 -5.52 8.05 11.92
CA SER A 83 -5.35 8.85 13.15
C SER A 83 -6.23 8.34 14.31
N ARG A 84 -7.34 7.67 14.00
CA ARG A 84 -8.30 7.17 15.00
C ARG A 84 -7.89 5.83 15.63
N CYS A 85 -7.36 4.88 14.85
CA CYS A 85 -7.03 3.54 15.33
C CYS A 85 -5.54 3.15 15.20
N GLY A 86 -4.70 4.01 14.62
CA GLY A 86 -3.25 3.77 14.49
C GLY A 86 -2.84 2.73 13.44
N VAL A 87 -3.78 2.14 12.71
CA VAL A 87 -3.48 1.15 11.66
C VAL A 87 -2.73 1.80 10.50
N LEU A 88 -1.60 1.20 10.13
CA LEU A 88 -0.77 1.58 8.98
C LEU A 88 -1.35 0.95 7.70
N VAL A 89 -2.00 1.75 6.87
CA VAL A 89 -2.73 1.28 5.69
C VAL A 89 -1.85 1.22 4.43
N ALA A 90 -0.90 2.14 4.30
CA ALA A 90 -0.03 2.21 3.13
C ALA A 90 1.28 2.95 3.44
N VAL A 91 2.23 2.86 2.53
CA VAL A 91 3.39 3.74 2.45
C VAL A 91 3.42 4.37 1.07
N THR A 92 3.74 5.65 0.99
CA THR A 92 3.77 6.40 -0.27
C THR A 92 5.07 7.16 -0.48
N PHE A 93 5.45 7.38 -1.73
CA PHE A 93 6.64 8.10 -2.13
C PHE A 93 6.31 8.97 -3.34
N GLU A 94 6.71 10.25 -3.30
CA GLU A 94 6.49 11.17 -4.42
C GLU A 94 7.79 11.32 -5.22
N HIS A 95 7.68 11.19 -6.54
CA HIS A 95 8.79 11.35 -7.47
C HIS A 95 8.26 11.84 -8.81
N ASP A 96 8.91 12.86 -9.39
CA ASP A 96 8.55 13.46 -10.68
C ASP A 96 7.04 13.78 -10.81
N ASN A 97 6.50 14.47 -9.79
CA ASN A 97 5.09 14.84 -9.66
C ASN A 97 4.10 13.66 -9.71
N ARG A 98 4.57 12.44 -9.42
CA ARG A 98 3.76 11.23 -9.36
C ARG A 98 3.86 10.60 -7.98
N LEU A 99 2.71 10.18 -7.45
CA LEU A 99 2.63 9.50 -6.16
C LEU A 99 2.67 7.98 -6.37
N PHE A 100 3.63 7.33 -5.72
CA PHE A 100 3.78 5.88 -5.70
C PHE A 100 3.36 5.32 -4.35
N ALA A 101 2.85 4.09 -4.30
CA ALA A 101 2.43 3.46 -3.06
C ALA A 101 2.64 1.95 -2.99
N ALA A 102 2.73 1.45 -1.76
CA ALA A 102 2.52 0.05 -1.44
C ALA A 102 1.53 -0.07 -0.29
N VAL A 103 0.59 -1.01 -0.40
CA VAL A 103 -0.50 -1.22 0.56
C VAL A 103 -0.04 -2.22 1.62
N ASN A 104 -0.36 -1.98 2.89
CA ASN A 104 -0.19 -3.01 3.91
C ASN A 104 -1.23 -4.10 3.67
N ALA A 105 -0.78 -5.27 3.28
CA ALA A 105 -1.64 -6.39 2.89
C ALA A 105 -2.59 -6.83 4.02
N ARG A 106 -2.21 -6.62 5.29
CA ARG A 106 -3.09 -6.90 6.45
C ARG A 106 -4.30 -5.97 6.55
N CYS A 107 -4.35 -4.92 5.73
CA CYS A 107 -5.47 -4.00 5.62
C CYS A 107 -6.38 -4.32 4.41
N LEU A 108 -6.10 -5.39 3.66
CA LEU A 108 -6.96 -5.89 2.58
C LEU A 108 -7.89 -6.97 3.11
N ASP A 109 -9.15 -6.95 2.70
CA ASP A 109 -10.17 -7.90 3.10
C ASP A 109 -9.86 -9.31 2.54
N GLU A 110 -9.21 -9.38 1.38
CA GLU A 110 -8.77 -10.61 0.72
C GLU A 110 -7.44 -11.15 1.25
N TRP A 111 -6.89 -10.61 2.35
CA TRP A 111 -5.60 -11.00 2.93
C TRP A 111 -5.39 -12.51 3.03
N ALA A 112 -6.43 -13.27 3.41
CA ALA A 112 -6.35 -14.73 3.59
C ALA A 112 -6.09 -15.50 2.28
N GLY A 113 -6.38 -14.91 1.13
CA GLY A 113 -6.13 -15.51 -0.19
C GLY A 113 -4.77 -15.17 -0.79
N LEU A 114 -3.99 -14.28 -0.17
CA LEU A 114 -2.67 -13.88 -0.65
C LEU A 114 -1.64 -15.00 -0.45
N ALA A 115 -0.56 -14.97 -1.26
CA ALA A 115 0.56 -15.87 -1.05
C ALA A 115 1.24 -15.62 0.30
N SER A 116 2.06 -16.59 0.74
CA SER A 116 2.86 -16.44 1.95
C SER A 116 3.79 -15.23 1.85
N SER A 117 3.86 -14.45 2.94
CA SER A 117 4.71 -13.27 2.98
C SER A 117 6.19 -13.62 2.90
N VAL A 118 6.95 -12.85 2.12
CA VAL A 118 8.40 -13.02 1.96
C VAL A 118 9.12 -11.95 2.78
N PRO A 119 10.09 -12.31 3.64
CA PRO A 119 10.87 -11.32 4.38
C PRO A 119 11.75 -10.51 3.43
N VAL A 120 11.83 -9.21 3.66
CA VAL A 120 12.70 -8.30 2.91
C VAL A 120 13.42 -7.34 3.83
N SER A 121 14.65 -6.96 3.46
CA SER A 121 15.49 -6.05 4.23
C SER A 121 15.83 -4.75 3.49
N PRO A 122 14.84 -3.89 3.15
CA PRO A 122 15.13 -2.62 2.47
C PRO A 122 16.14 -1.75 3.20
N ARG A 123 16.26 -1.86 4.53
CA ARG A 123 17.23 -1.11 5.33
C ARG A 123 18.68 -1.27 4.85
N LEU A 124 19.03 -2.40 4.23
CA LEU A 124 20.37 -2.71 3.73
C LEU A 124 20.70 -2.01 2.40
N LEU A 125 19.69 -1.46 1.72
CA LEU A 125 19.85 -0.73 0.47
C LEU A 125 20.24 0.73 0.72
N SER A 126 20.98 1.32 -0.21
CA SER A 126 21.23 2.75 -0.24
C SER A 126 19.92 3.55 -0.43
N PRO A 127 19.89 4.85 -0.06
CA PRO A 127 18.74 5.70 -0.34
C PRO A 127 18.34 5.73 -1.81
N GLU A 128 19.30 5.76 -2.74
CA GLU A 128 19.08 5.81 -4.18
C GLU A 128 18.50 4.49 -4.70
N GLU A 129 19.04 3.35 -4.26
CA GLU A 129 18.54 2.02 -4.60
C GLU A 129 17.10 1.83 -4.14
N LYS A 130 16.76 2.31 -2.93
CA LYS A 130 15.38 2.29 -2.41
C LYS A 130 14.43 3.03 -3.34
N LYS A 131 14.74 4.28 -3.66
CA LYS A 131 13.91 5.14 -4.52
C LYS A 131 13.74 4.52 -5.91
N SER A 132 14.83 4.05 -6.52
CA SER A 132 14.80 3.39 -7.82
C SER A 132 13.87 2.16 -7.83
N ARG A 133 13.97 1.31 -6.79
CA ARG A 133 13.08 0.15 -6.65
C ARG A 133 11.63 0.54 -6.42
N TRP A 134 11.34 1.60 -5.66
CA TRP A 134 9.97 2.06 -5.45
C TRP A 134 9.34 2.52 -6.76
N VAL A 135 10.05 3.33 -7.55
CA VAL A 135 9.57 3.78 -8.87
C VAL A 135 9.29 2.60 -9.82
N GLN A 136 10.07 1.52 -9.73
CA GLN A 136 9.90 0.33 -10.58
C GLN A 136 8.81 -0.64 -10.11
N LEU A 137 8.57 -0.74 -8.80
CA LEU A 137 7.78 -1.84 -8.21
C LEU A 137 6.49 -1.38 -7.53
N TRP A 138 6.39 -0.13 -7.11
CA TRP A 138 5.22 0.39 -6.39
C TRP A 138 4.10 0.76 -7.35
N ILE A 139 2.89 0.82 -6.80
CA ILE A 139 1.68 1.24 -7.49
C ILE A 139 1.89 2.70 -7.90
N PRO A 140 1.86 3.03 -9.20
CA PRO A 140 2.24 4.36 -9.64
C PRO A 140 1.03 5.27 -9.88
N ASP A 141 -0.19 4.74 -9.90
CA ASP A 141 -1.44 5.51 -9.96
C ASP A 141 -2.11 5.50 -8.59
N VAL A 142 -1.97 6.61 -7.84
CA VAL A 142 -2.36 6.69 -6.43
C VAL A 142 -3.14 7.98 -6.18
N GLU A 143 -4.37 7.83 -5.69
CA GLU A 143 -5.26 8.93 -5.35
C GLU A 143 -5.65 8.89 -3.87
N LEU A 144 -5.57 10.04 -3.20
CA LEU A 144 -6.20 10.27 -1.90
C LEU A 144 -7.56 10.92 -2.15
N VAL A 145 -8.63 10.15 -1.96
CA VAL A 145 -9.98 10.54 -2.34
C VAL A 145 -10.73 11.04 -1.10
N PRO A 146 -11.28 12.27 -1.10
CA PRO A 146 -12.13 12.75 -0.01
C PRO A 146 -13.41 11.92 0.12
N GLY A 147 -13.82 11.61 1.35
CA GLY A 147 -15.09 10.95 1.63
C GLY A 147 -14.98 9.43 1.87
N VAL A 148 -16.09 8.75 1.62
CA VAL A 148 -16.26 7.29 1.77
C VAL A 148 -16.40 6.71 0.35
N PRO A 149 -15.93 5.49 0.07
CA PRO A 149 -16.15 4.87 -1.23
C PRO A 149 -17.65 4.80 -1.57
N PRO A 150 -18.02 4.92 -2.86
CA PRO A 150 -19.39 4.67 -3.28
C PRO A 150 -19.79 3.25 -2.84
N ILE A 151 -20.97 3.13 -2.23
CA ILE A 151 -21.52 1.83 -1.83
C ILE A 151 -21.65 0.97 -3.10
N ALA A 152 -20.98 -0.18 -3.11
CA ALA A 152 -21.12 -1.20 -4.15
C ALA A 152 -22.44 -1.98 -4.00
#